data_AF-A0A7W6DMD2-F1
#
_entry.id   AF-A0A7W6DMD2-F1
#
_cell.length_a   1.000
_cell.length_b   1.000
_cell.length_c   1.000
_cell.angle_alpha   90.00
_cell.angle_beta   90.00
_cell.angle_gamma   90.00
#
_symmetry.space_group_name_H-M   'P 1'
#
loop_
_entity.id
_entity.type
_entity.pdbx_description
1 polymer ?
#
loop_
_entity_poly.entity_id
_entity_poly.type
_entity_poly.pdbx_seq_one_letter_code
_entity_poly.pdbx_strand_id
1 'polypeptide(L)'
;MAIFPRPVSPRSALGDLWGYFRQHRPHKWPLLGLSAAMTWVIVWAFVVDANTNTMPTRNKIIYVQSWDANRSDAAIILQQKIDLAKREAALQKKQKEMQGLADAFGIDWREEEARNTARRKQALKAINAQLDDRLAKAEQAEGAGGAAQP
;
A
#
# COMPACT_ATOMS: atom_id res chain seq x y z
N MET A 1 57.36 16.13 -32.02
CA MET A 1 56.98 15.08 -31.05
C MET A 1 55.47 14.96 -31.09
N ALA A 2 54.91 13.75 -31.27
CA ALA A 2 53.46 13.59 -31.32
C ALA A 2 52.87 13.75 -29.90
N ILE A 3 51.90 14.65 -29.75
CA ILE A 3 51.29 15.09 -28.48
C ILE A 3 50.11 14.20 -28.05
N PHE A 4 49.66 13.27 -28.91
CA PHE A 4 48.50 12.42 -28.64
C PHE A 4 48.87 10.93 -28.46
N PRO A 5 48.28 10.23 -27.46
CA PRO A 5 48.46 8.80 -27.29
C PRO A 5 47.85 8.05 -28.48
N ARG A 6 48.50 6.96 -28.90
CA ARG A 6 48.01 6.11 -29.99
C ARG A 6 46.64 5.51 -29.63
N PRO A 7 45.69 5.43 -30.58
CA PRO A 7 44.39 4.83 -30.33
C PRO A 7 44.57 3.37 -29.94
N VAL A 8 44.01 2.99 -28.79
CA VAL A 8 44.02 1.61 -28.31
C VAL A 8 43.08 0.76 -29.17
N SER A 9 43.57 -0.36 -29.69
CA SER A 9 42.73 -1.29 -30.44
C SER A 9 41.88 -2.15 -29.49
N PRO A 10 40.61 -2.48 -29.83
CA PRO A 10 39.77 -3.35 -28.99
C PRO A 10 40.42 -4.70 -28.70
N ARG A 11 41.16 -5.23 -29.68
CA ARG A 11 41.87 -6.50 -29.57
C ARG A 11 43.02 -6.43 -28.57
N SER A 12 43.76 -5.31 -28.55
CA SER A 12 44.79 -5.05 -27.55
C SER A 12 44.20 -4.88 -26.14
N ALA A 13 43.07 -4.18 -26.01
CA ALA A 13 42.40 -3.99 -24.72
C ALA A 13 41.89 -5.32 -24.12
N LEU A 14 41.33 -6.21 -24.93
CA LEU A 14 40.94 -7.55 -24.50
C LEU A 14 42.16 -8.40 -24.09
N GLY A 15 43.26 -8.28 -24.84
CA GLY A 15 44.52 -8.96 -24.50
C GLY A 15 45.10 -8.49 -23.16
N ASP A 16 45.06 -7.19 -22.89
CA ASP A 16 45.50 -6.61 -21.61
C ASP A 16 44.62 -7.06 -20.44
N LEU A 17 43.29 -7.06 -20.62
CA LEU A 17 42.33 -7.57 -19.65
C LEU A 17 42.59 -9.06 -19.31
N TRP A 18 42.80 -9.89 -20.34
CA TRP A 18 43.11 -11.31 -20.14
C TRP A 18 44.48 -11.52 -19.48
N GLY A 19 45.46 -10.68 -19.83
CA GLY A 19 46.77 -10.63 -19.18
C GLY A 19 46.66 -10.33 -17.69
N TYR A 20 45.84 -9.33 -17.31
CA TYR A 20 45.56 -9.00 -15.92
C TYR A 20 44.93 -10.17 -15.15
N PHE A 21 43.99 -10.90 -15.75
CA PHE A 21 43.38 -12.08 -15.13
C PHE A 21 44.37 -13.23 -14.91
N ARG A 22 45.35 -13.41 -15.81
CA ARG A 22 46.40 -14.44 -15.69
C ARG A 22 47.43 -14.15 -14.60
N GLN A 23 47.68 -12.88 -14.24
CA GLN A 23 48.65 -12.54 -13.18
C GLN A 23 48.20 -13.06 -11.80
N HIS A 24 49.10 -13.70 -11.06
CA HIS A 24 48.83 -14.09 -9.67
C HIS A 24 48.87 -12.85 -8.76
N ARG A 25 47.69 -12.32 -8.44
CA ARG A 25 47.51 -11.25 -7.45
C ARG A 25 46.61 -11.72 -6.31
N PRO A 26 46.97 -11.45 -5.04
CA PRO A 26 46.32 -12.04 -3.88
C PRO A 26 44.86 -11.58 -3.66
N HIS A 27 44.42 -10.46 -4.24
CA HIS A 27 43.10 -9.87 -3.95
C HIS A 27 42.16 -9.73 -5.17
N LYS A 28 42.55 -10.25 -6.34
CA LYS A 28 41.77 -10.05 -7.58
C LYS A 28 40.37 -10.69 -7.53
N TRP A 29 40.28 -11.91 -6.99
CA TRP A 29 39.04 -12.68 -6.93
C TRP A 29 38.09 -12.19 -5.82
N PRO A 30 38.57 -11.91 -4.58
CA PRO A 30 37.71 -11.33 -3.55
C PRO A 30 37.09 -9.99 -3.97
N LEU A 31 37.87 -9.10 -4.58
CA LEU A 31 37.38 -7.78 -4.98
C LEU A 31 36.37 -7.86 -6.14
N LEU A 32 36.62 -8.74 -7.11
CA LEU A 32 35.67 -9.01 -8.20
C LEU A 32 34.40 -9.69 -7.69
N GLY A 33 34.52 -10.63 -6.74
CA GLY A 33 33.38 -11.26 -6.10
C GLY A 33 32.53 -10.25 -5.33
N LEU A 34 33.16 -9.34 -4.59
CA LEU A 34 32.46 -8.29 -3.84
C LEU A 34 31.73 -7.32 -4.77
N SER A 35 32.36 -6.86 -5.85
CA SER A 35 31.71 -5.93 -6.79
C SER A 35 30.53 -6.58 -7.51
N ALA A 36 30.69 -7.83 -7.94
CA ALA A 36 29.61 -8.61 -8.54
C ALA A 36 28.48 -8.86 -7.54
N ALA A 37 28.80 -9.20 -6.28
CA ALA A 37 27.81 -9.42 -5.23
C ALA A 37 26.99 -8.16 -4.93
N MET A 38 27.64 -7.00 -4.81
CA MET A 38 26.93 -5.73 -4.60
C MET A 38 25.98 -5.41 -5.74
N THR A 39 26.44 -5.62 -6.98
CA THR A 39 25.60 -5.38 -8.17
C THR A 39 24.43 -6.35 -8.22
N TRP A 40 24.67 -7.62 -7.90
CA TRP A 40 23.63 -8.64 -7.80
C TRP A 40 22.59 -8.31 -6.73
N VAL A 41 23.00 -7.83 -5.55
CA VAL A 41 22.08 -7.44 -4.48
C VAL A 41 21.13 -6.33 -4.95
N ILE A 42 21.64 -5.33 -5.68
CA ILE A 42 20.82 -4.24 -6.22
C ILE A 42 19.79 -4.81 -7.22
N VAL A 43 20.23 -5.64 -8.17
CA VAL A 43 19.33 -6.27 -9.16
C VAL A 43 18.29 -7.16 -8.46
N TRP A 44 18.72 -7.96 -7.48
CA TRP A 44 17.85 -8.82 -6.71
C TRP A 44 16.78 -8.03 -5.93
N ALA A 45 17.15 -6.91 -5.32
CA ALA A 45 16.19 -6.02 -4.64
C ALA A 45 15.11 -5.51 -5.61
N PHE A 46 15.49 -5.09 -6.82
CA PHE A 46 14.53 -4.69 -7.85
C PHE A 46 13.61 -5.84 -8.29
N VAL A 47 14.13 -7.07 -8.42
CA VAL A 47 13.33 -8.24 -8.77
C VAL A 47 12.30 -8.56 -7.69
N VAL A 48 12.70 -8.51 -6.42
CA VAL A 48 11.80 -8.74 -5.27
C VAL A 48 10.72 -7.64 -5.19
N ASP A 49 11.11 -6.38 -5.35
CA ASP A 49 10.18 -5.25 -5.36
C ASP A 49 9.20 -5.34 -6.52
N ALA A 50 9.67 -5.73 -7.71
CA ALA A 50 8.83 -5.86 -8.90
C ALA A 50 7.71 -6.90 -8.72
N ASN A 51 8.02 -8.02 -8.08
CA ASN A 51 7.04 -9.06 -7.76
C ASN A 51 6.02 -8.63 -6.70
N THR A 52 6.33 -7.61 -5.90
CA THR A 52 5.48 -7.18 -4.78
C THR A 52 4.63 -5.96 -5.12
N ASN A 53 5.17 -4.98 -5.85
CA ASN A 53 4.54 -3.68 -6.07
C ASN A 53 4.11 -3.40 -7.52
N THR A 54 4.82 -3.90 -8.54
CA THR A 54 4.59 -3.50 -9.95
C THR A 54 4.03 -4.60 -10.85
N MET A 55 3.72 -5.77 -10.30
CA MET A 55 2.98 -6.79 -11.05
C MET A 55 1.61 -6.22 -11.45
N PRO A 56 1.24 -6.20 -12.75
CA PRO A 56 -0.09 -5.76 -13.17
C PRO A 56 -1.11 -6.64 -12.47
N THR A 57 -1.77 -6.09 -11.45
CA THR A 57 -2.84 -6.80 -10.78
C THR A 57 -3.91 -7.05 -11.83
N ARG A 58 -4.06 -8.31 -12.23
CA ARG A 58 -5.13 -8.76 -13.13
C ARG A 58 -6.40 -8.06 -12.70
N ASN A 59 -7.08 -7.36 -13.62
CA ASN A 59 -8.28 -6.58 -13.32
C ASN A 59 -9.14 -7.34 -12.31
N LYS A 60 -9.19 -6.86 -11.06
CA LYS A 60 -9.97 -7.51 -10.02
C LYS A 60 -11.42 -7.25 -10.38
N ILE A 61 -12.06 -8.25 -10.99
CA ILE A 61 -13.51 -8.25 -11.14
C ILE A 61 -14.06 -8.50 -9.73
N ILE A 62 -14.36 -7.41 -9.03
CA ILE A 62 -15.00 -7.47 -7.72
C ILE A 62 -16.47 -7.77 -7.97
N TYR A 63 -16.83 -9.05 -7.89
CA TYR A 63 -18.23 -9.46 -7.88
C TYR A 63 -18.82 -9.06 -6.53
N VAL A 64 -19.57 -7.96 -6.51
CA VAL A 64 -20.41 -7.62 -5.37
C VAL A 64 -21.60 -8.58 -5.43
N GLN A 65 -21.59 -9.61 -4.58
CA GLN A 65 -22.76 -10.46 -4.41
C GLN A 65 -23.88 -9.58 -3.84
N SER A 66 -24.89 -9.28 -4.65
CA SER A 66 -26.14 -8.71 -4.17
C SER A 66 -26.76 -9.71 -3.20
N TRP A 67 -26.96 -9.30 -1.95
CA TRP A 67 -27.65 -10.10 -0.93
C TRP A 67 -29.10 -10.43 -1.35
N ASP A 68 -29.74 -11.33 -0.61
CA ASP A 68 -31.13 -11.75 -0.76
C ASP A 68 -32.05 -10.57 -1.13
N ALA A 69 -32.77 -10.71 -2.25
CA ALA A 69 -33.66 -9.68 -2.77
C ALA A 69 -34.80 -9.32 -1.81
N ASN A 70 -35.09 -10.18 -0.83
CA ASN A 70 -36.15 -9.97 0.17
C ASN A 70 -35.63 -9.29 1.45
N ARG A 71 -34.36 -8.88 1.50
CA ARG A 71 -33.83 -8.19 2.68
C ARG A 71 -34.42 -6.79 2.79
N SER A 72 -34.94 -6.47 3.98
CA SER A 72 -35.52 -5.16 4.27
C SER A 72 -34.45 -4.05 4.27
N ASP A 73 -34.81 -2.87 3.74
CA ASP A 73 -33.93 -1.71 3.67
C ASP A 73 -33.54 -1.25 5.08
N ALA A 74 -34.45 -1.36 6.05
CA ALA A 74 -34.15 -1.10 7.45
C ALA A 74 -33.02 -2.01 7.99
N ALA A 75 -33.05 -3.30 7.67
CA ALA A 75 -32.02 -4.26 8.07
C ALA A 75 -30.66 -4.01 7.39
N ILE A 76 -30.66 -3.41 6.19
CA ILE A 76 -29.42 -2.99 5.51
C ILE A 76 -28.81 -1.79 6.24
N ILE A 77 -29.61 -0.80 6.58
CA ILE A 77 -29.14 0.44 7.24
C ILE A 77 -28.62 0.13 8.66
N LEU A 78 -29.30 -0.75 9.40
CA LEU A 78 -28.81 -1.21 10.71
C LEU A 78 -27.45 -1.91 10.60
N GLN A 79 -27.26 -2.76 9.60
CA GLN A 79 -25.97 -3.39 9.34
C GLN A 79 -24.89 -2.36 8.98
N GLN A 80 -25.21 -1.36 8.18
CA GLN A 80 -24.29 -0.27 7.83
C GLN A 80 -23.82 0.50 9.07
N LYS A 81 -24.72 0.74 10.05
CA LYS A 81 -24.34 1.36 11.34
C LYS A 81 -23.37 0.48 12.12
N ILE A 82 -23.61 -0.83 12.19
CA ILE A 82 -22.72 -1.79 12.86
C ILE A 82 -21.34 -1.83 12.18
N ASP A 83 -21.31 -1.89 10.85
CA ASP A 83 -20.07 -1.95 10.09
C ASP A 83 -19.27 -0.65 10.17
N LEU A 84 -19.95 0.49 10.22
CA LEU A 84 -19.33 1.80 10.46
C LEU A 84 -18.66 1.83 11.84
N ALA A 85 -19.32 1.35 12.89
CA ALA A 85 -18.73 1.26 14.23
C ALA A 85 -17.51 0.32 14.26
N LYS A 86 -17.59 -0.83 13.59
CA LYS A 86 -16.46 -1.76 13.48
C LYS A 86 -15.26 -1.14 12.76
N ARG A 87 -15.51 -0.43 11.65
CA ARG A 87 -14.45 0.26 10.88
C ARG A 87 -13.81 1.37 11.72
N GLU A 88 -14.60 2.12 12.48
CA GLU A 88 -14.10 3.18 13.36
C GLU A 88 -13.19 2.61 14.46
N ALA A 89 -13.59 1.51 15.11
CA ALA A 89 -12.76 0.81 16.07
C ALA A 89 -11.44 0.28 15.45
N ALA A 90 -11.50 -0.26 14.23
CA ALA A 90 -10.30 -0.73 13.52
C ALA A 90 -9.33 0.43 13.18
N LEU A 91 -9.86 1.58 12.74
CA LEU A 91 -9.07 2.78 12.48
C LEU A 91 -8.41 3.31 13.76
N GLN A 92 -9.13 3.34 14.88
CA GLN A 92 -8.54 3.76 16.15
C GLN A 92 -7.40 2.84 16.60
N LYS A 93 -7.52 1.53 16.41
CA LYS A 93 -6.42 0.58 16.69
C LYS A 93 -5.20 0.89 15.84
N LYS A 94 -5.38 1.07 14.53
CA LYS A 94 -4.29 1.43 13.61
C LYS A 94 -3.64 2.78 13.93
N GLN A 95 -4.43 3.75 14.38
CA GLN A 95 -3.89 5.02 14.85
C GLN A 95 -3.00 4.84 16.08
N LYS A 96 -3.41 4.06 17.08
CA LYS A 96 -2.57 3.78 18.26
C LYS A 96 -1.26 3.09 17.91
N GLU A 97 -1.29 2.13 16.98
CA GLU A 97 -0.07 1.48 16.47
C GLU A 97 0.89 2.52 15.84
N MET A 98 0.35 3.42 15.00
CA MET A 98 1.12 4.46 14.33
C MET A 98 1.68 5.51 15.30
N GLN A 99 0.92 5.86 16.35
CA GLN A 99 1.35 6.80 17.39
C GLN A 99 2.58 6.29 18.15
N GLY A 100 2.62 4.99 18.50
CA GLY A 100 3.79 4.39 19.13
C GLY A 100 5.04 4.45 18.25
N LEU A 101 4.87 4.30 16.93
CA LEU A 101 5.97 4.48 15.97
C LEU A 101 6.40 5.94 15.90
N ALA A 102 5.45 6.88 15.81
CA ALA A 102 5.75 8.30 15.77
C ALA A 102 6.53 8.78 17.01
N ASP A 103 6.17 8.29 18.21
CA ASP A 103 6.91 8.54 19.45
C ASP A 103 8.33 7.99 19.38
N ALA A 104 8.53 6.78 18.84
CA ALA A 104 9.85 6.18 18.67
C ALA A 104 10.75 6.97 17.68
N PHE A 105 10.16 7.62 16.68
CA PHE A 105 10.85 8.44 15.69
C PHE A 105 10.88 9.95 16.05
N GLY A 106 10.33 10.35 17.20
CA GLY A 106 10.30 11.74 17.65
C GLY A 106 9.43 12.68 16.80
N ILE A 107 8.43 12.15 16.09
CA ILE A 107 7.50 12.92 15.28
C ILE A 107 6.38 13.46 16.18
N ASP A 108 6.13 14.77 16.15
CA ASP A 108 5.00 15.35 16.89
C ASP A 108 3.67 15.16 16.15
N TRP A 109 2.77 14.39 16.74
CA TRP A 109 1.48 14.01 16.16
C TRP A 109 0.28 14.50 16.99
N ARG A 110 0.50 15.05 18.19
CA ARG A 110 -0.56 15.27 19.19
C ARG A 110 -1.54 16.36 18.75
N GLU A 111 -1.03 17.44 18.18
CA GLU A 111 -1.86 18.52 17.67
C GLU A 111 -2.69 18.10 16.45
N GLU A 112 -2.07 17.35 15.53
CA GLU A 112 -2.76 16.84 14.34
C GLU A 112 -3.84 15.84 14.70
N GLU A 113 -3.59 14.95 15.66
CA GLU A 113 -4.58 14.01 16.14
C GLU A 113 -5.77 14.74 16.80
N ALA A 114 -5.54 15.78 17.60
CA ALA A 114 -6.61 16.58 18.18
C ALA A 114 -7.49 17.22 17.11
N ARG A 115 -6.89 17.80 16.06
CA ARG A 115 -7.62 18.37 14.91
C ARG A 115 -8.39 17.29 14.14
N ASN A 116 -7.76 16.16 13.87
CA ASN A 116 -8.33 15.07 13.09
C ASN A 116 -9.45 14.34 13.83
N THR A 117 -9.32 14.15 15.14
CA THR A 117 -10.35 13.54 16.00
C THR A 117 -11.58 14.42 16.10
N ALA A 118 -11.42 15.75 16.21
CA ALA A 118 -12.53 16.69 16.21
C ALA A 118 -13.30 16.64 14.89
N ARG A 119 -12.60 16.72 13.74
CA ARG A 119 -13.20 16.59 12.40
C ARG A 119 -13.88 15.23 12.21
N ARG A 120 -13.23 14.15 12.64
CA ARG A 120 -13.77 12.78 12.55
C ARG A 120 -15.06 12.64 13.37
N LYS A 121 -15.10 13.14 14.60
CA LYS A 121 -16.31 13.10 15.44
C LYS A 121 -17.47 13.86 14.80
N GLN A 122 -17.20 15.04 14.22
CA GLN A 122 -18.20 15.81 13.49
C GLN A 122 -18.72 15.04 12.26
N ALA A 123 -17.82 14.45 11.47
CA ALA A 123 -18.19 13.64 10.30
C ALA A 123 -19.01 12.39 10.70
N LEU A 124 -18.60 11.66 11.74
CA LEU A 124 -19.33 10.49 12.24
C LEU A 124 -20.72 10.87 12.74
N LYS A 125 -20.87 12.01 13.41
CA LYS A 125 -22.17 12.51 13.84
C LYS A 125 -23.07 12.81 12.65
N ALA A 126 -22.55 13.47 11.62
CA ALA A 126 -23.29 13.76 10.40
C ALA A 126 -23.72 12.48 9.66
N ILE A 127 -22.81 11.50 9.55
CA ILE A 127 -23.10 10.21 8.89
C ILE A 127 -24.15 9.41 9.68
N ASN A 128 -24.04 9.35 11.01
CA ASN A 128 -25.03 8.66 11.83
C ASN A 128 -26.40 9.31 11.72
N ALA A 129 -26.49 10.65 11.73
CA ALA A 129 -27.74 11.36 11.51
C ALA A 129 -28.35 11.04 10.14
N GLN A 130 -27.53 11.00 9.08
CA GLN A 130 -28.00 10.60 7.75
C GLN A 130 -28.49 9.13 7.70
N LEU A 131 -27.84 8.22 8.42
CA LEU A 131 -28.28 6.83 8.51
C LEU A 131 -29.58 6.70 9.30
N ASP A 132 -29.76 7.50 10.35
CA ASP A 132 -31.01 7.55 11.14
C ASP A 132 -32.17 8.08 10.31
N ASP A 133 -31.97 9.17 9.56
CA ASP A 133 -32.98 9.72 8.64
C ASP A 133 -33.37 8.69 7.56
N ARG A 134 -32.39 7.93 7.06
CA ARG A 134 -32.62 6.87 6.08
C ARG A 134 -33.36 5.68 6.69
N LEU A 135 -33.03 5.32 7.93
CA LEU A 135 -33.72 4.24 8.63
C LEU A 135 -35.19 4.60 8.82
N ALA A 136 -35.49 5.81 9.29
CA ALA A 136 -36.87 6.29 9.44
C ALA A 136 -37.65 6.27 8.12
N LYS A 137 -37.01 6.67 7.01
CA LYS A 137 -37.63 6.61 5.67
C LYS A 137 -37.86 5.16 5.20
N ALA A 138 -36.92 4.26 5.47
CA ALA A 138 -37.04 2.85 5.11
C ALA A 138 -38.17 2.17 5.90
N GLU A 139 -38.25 2.41 7.22
CA GLU A 139 -39.33 1.89 8.06
C GLU A 139 -40.72 2.40 7.62
N GLN A 140 -40.82 3.67 7.22
CA GLN A 140 -42.06 4.25 6.67
C GLN A 140 -42.42 3.64 5.31
N ALA A 141 -41.44 3.43 4.42
CA ALA A 141 -41.67 2.83 3.10
C ALA A 141 -42.07 1.35 3.20
N GLU A 142 -41.47 0.59 4.12
CA GLU A 142 -41.84 -0.80 4.40
C GLU A 142 -43.26 -0.89 5.00
N GLY A 143 -43.62 0.02 5.91
CA GLY A 143 -44.97 0.11 6.47
C GLY A 143 -46.04 0.49 5.43
N ALA A 144 -45.70 1.31 4.44
CA ALA A 144 -46.60 1.69 3.34
C ALA A 144 -46.68 0.62 2.23
N GLY A 145 -45.58 -0.08 1.95
CA GLY A 145 -45.50 -1.15 0.94
C GLY A 145 -46.20 -2.45 1.35
N GLY A 146 -46.30 -2.72 2.65
CA GLY A 146 -47.06 -3.87 3.20
C GLY A 146 -48.59 -3.76 3.04
N ALA A 147 -49.12 -2.56 2.75
CA ALA A 147 -50.55 -2.34 2.50
C ALA A 147 -50.96 -2.46 1.02
N ALA A 148 -50.00 -2.69 0.11
CA ALA A 148 -50.21 -2.65 -1.34
C ALA A 148 -49.80 -3.95 -2.07
N GLN A 149 -49.74 -5.09 -1.37
CA GLN A 149 -49.55 -6.41 -2.01
C GLN A 149 -50.85 -7.23 -1.92
N PRO A 150 -51.49 -7.58 -3.05
CA PRO A 150 -52.54 -8.61 -3.10
C PRO A 150 -51.98 -10.03 -2.94
#